data_AF-A0A094GTV8-F1
#
_entry.id   AF-A0A094GTV8-F1
#
_cell.length_a   1.000
_cell.length_b   1.000
_cell.length_c   1.000
_cell.angle_alpha   90.00
_cell.angle_beta   90.00
_cell.angle_gamma   90.00
#
_symmetry.space_group_name_H-M   'P 1'
#
loop_
_entity.id
_entity.type
_entity.pdbx_description
1 polymer ?
#
loop_
_entity_poly.entity_id
_entity_poly.type
_entity_poly.pdbx_seq_one_letter_code
_entity_poly.pdbx_strand_id
1 'polypeptide(L)'
;MMRAKRNGHVLVLTGVGGHIATPGMALHSAAQWALEGFCDSVAYEVAPFNVKVTIVQPNMEVGVLSNKVVFAPQLPQYDSGQNPAPGPRDILCNVVGYHPEEELDESGERMEEGIVSRFPELSTESADRLVLETVHALTAIGGHENPPARHIVGNEGVQNVKDKLKTVSEELEDFIEASLSADGAYERTEASRGESVEKAT
;
A
#
# COMPACT_ATOMS: atom_id res chain seq x y z
N MET A 1 -12.07 25.12 6.08
CA MET A 1 -12.48 25.07 7.50
C MET A 1 -11.30 24.82 8.45
N MET A 2 -10.55 23.72 8.34
CA MET A 2 -9.43 23.40 9.25
C MET A 2 -8.29 24.44 9.24
N ARG A 3 -7.81 24.84 8.04
CA ARG A 3 -6.77 25.89 7.89
C ARG A 3 -7.12 27.20 8.60
N ALA A 4 -8.38 27.63 8.49
CA ALA A 4 -8.87 28.85 9.14
C ALA A 4 -8.93 28.72 10.67
N LYS A 5 -9.29 27.52 11.18
CA LYS A 5 -9.34 27.22 12.62
C LYS A 5 -7.95 26.96 13.24
N ARG A 6 -6.91 26.82 12.40
CA ARG A 6 -5.55 26.41 12.78
C ARG A 6 -5.51 25.18 13.70
N ASN A 7 -6.39 24.23 13.43
CA ASN A 7 -6.52 23.00 14.17
C ASN A 7 -7.29 21.99 13.31
N GLY A 8 -6.76 20.78 13.21
CA GLY A 8 -7.41 19.68 12.52
C GLY A 8 -6.51 18.47 12.40
N HIS A 9 -7.12 17.33 12.14
CA HIS A 9 -6.43 16.09 11.86
C HIS A 9 -7.17 15.40 10.72
N VAL A 10 -6.48 15.12 9.63
CA VAL A 10 -6.99 14.35 8.49
C VAL A 10 -6.42 12.94 8.59
N LEU A 11 -7.30 11.97 8.80
CA LEU A 11 -6.96 10.56 8.74
C LEU A 11 -7.30 10.03 7.35
N VAL A 12 -6.33 9.47 6.66
CA VAL A 12 -6.50 8.90 5.31
C VAL A 12 -6.34 7.39 5.41
N LEU A 13 -7.38 6.65 5.01
CA LEU A 13 -7.36 5.19 5.00
C LEU A 13 -6.78 4.69 3.67
N THR A 14 -5.71 3.91 3.74
CA THR A 14 -5.14 3.19 2.60
C THR A 14 -5.05 1.70 2.95
N GLY A 15 -3.88 1.08 2.79
CA GLY A 15 -3.60 -0.28 3.20
C GLY A 15 -2.11 -0.57 3.08
N VAL A 16 -1.69 -1.73 3.56
CA VAL A 16 -0.29 -2.19 3.46
C VAL A 16 0.23 -2.28 2.02
N GLY A 17 -0.67 -2.28 1.03
CA GLY A 17 -0.35 -2.17 -0.40
C GLY A 17 0.39 -0.89 -0.79
N GLY A 18 0.38 0.15 0.07
CA GLY A 18 1.22 1.34 -0.04
C GLY A 18 2.74 1.09 0.11
N HIS A 19 3.13 -0.10 0.57
CA HIS A 19 4.53 -0.52 0.71
C HIS A 19 4.85 -1.80 -0.07
N ILE A 20 3.86 -2.69 -0.22
CA ILE A 20 4.05 -4.04 -0.77
C ILE A 20 3.04 -4.25 -1.88
N ALA A 21 3.50 -4.36 -3.13
CA ALA A 21 2.61 -4.64 -4.24
C ALA A 21 2.30 -6.14 -4.35
N THR A 22 1.02 -6.48 -4.53
CA THR A 22 0.57 -7.86 -4.78
C THR A 22 0.43 -8.10 -6.29
N PRO A 23 0.95 -9.22 -6.83
CA PRO A 23 0.72 -9.61 -8.21
C PRO A 23 -0.78 -9.59 -8.56
N GLY A 24 -1.13 -9.15 -9.77
CA GLY A 24 -2.55 -9.00 -10.17
C GLY A 24 -3.26 -7.76 -9.62
N MET A 25 -2.62 -6.97 -8.75
CA MET A 25 -3.18 -5.74 -8.17
C MET A 25 -2.35 -4.49 -8.47
N ALA A 26 -1.70 -4.44 -9.64
CA ALA A 26 -0.80 -3.34 -10.01
C ALA A 26 -1.50 -1.97 -9.99
N LEU A 27 -2.69 -1.85 -10.58
CA LEU A 27 -3.45 -0.60 -10.61
C LEU A 27 -3.90 -0.15 -9.21
N HIS A 28 -4.36 -1.10 -8.39
CA HIS A 28 -4.74 -0.83 -7.00
C HIS A 28 -3.54 -0.34 -6.19
N SER A 29 -2.41 -1.04 -6.28
CA SER A 29 -1.18 -0.66 -5.58
C SER A 29 -0.68 0.72 -6.03
N ALA A 30 -0.67 0.98 -7.34
CA ALA A 30 -0.30 2.29 -7.89
C ALA A 30 -1.21 3.41 -7.36
N ALA A 31 -2.52 3.20 -7.29
CA ALA A 31 -3.45 4.17 -6.73
C ALA A 31 -3.20 4.44 -5.24
N GLN A 32 -2.91 3.41 -4.45
CA GLN A 32 -2.55 3.57 -3.04
C GLN A 32 -1.25 4.38 -2.89
N TRP A 33 -0.20 4.04 -3.64
CA TRP A 33 1.07 4.78 -3.61
C TRP A 33 0.89 6.24 -4.02
N ALA A 34 0.09 6.51 -5.06
CA ALA A 34 -0.21 7.86 -5.50
C ALA A 34 -0.94 8.67 -4.43
N LEU A 35 -1.93 8.06 -3.77
CA LEU A 35 -2.65 8.70 -2.67
C LEU A 35 -1.74 8.99 -1.48
N GLU A 36 -0.86 8.06 -1.12
CA GLU A 36 0.11 8.26 -0.03
C GLU A 36 1.12 9.35 -0.36
N GLY A 37 1.67 9.37 -1.58
CA GLY A 37 2.56 10.45 -2.03
C GLY A 37 1.88 11.82 -2.02
N PHE A 38 0.59 11.89 -2.39
CA PHE A 38 -0.21 13.10 -2.24
C PHE A 38 -0.32 13.54 -0.77
N CYS A 39 -0.57 12.59 0.14
CA CYS A 39 -0.67 12.88 1.57
C CYS A 39 0.65 13.34 2.16
N ASP A 40 1.77 12.72 1.78
CA ASP A 40 3.12 13.12 2.21
C ASP A 40 3.40 14.57 1.80
N SER A 41 3.07 14.96 0.56
CA SER A 41 3.23 16.35 0.10
C SER A 41 2.33 17.32 0.87
N VAL A 42 1.03 17.00 0.97
CA VAL A 42 0.06 17.89 1.61
C VAL A 42 0.33 18.05 3.10
N ALA A 43 0.86 17.03 3.78
CA ALA A 43 1.21 17.11 5.20
C ALA A 43 2.13 18.29 5.49
N TYR A 44 3.15 18.53 4.66
CA TYR A 44 4.05 19.68 4.79
C TYR A 44 3.36 21.00 4.50
N GLU A 45 2.49 21.06 3.49
CA GLU A 45 1.75 22.28 3.13
C GLU A 45 0.78 22.74 4.23
N VAL A 46 0.18 21.78 4.96
CA VAL A 46 -0.83 22.07 5.97
C VAL A 46 -0.26 22.20 7.39
N ALA A 47 0.97 21.74 7.64
CA ALA A 47 1.65 21.83 8.92
C ALA A 47 1.70 23.27 9.51
N PRO A 48 1.98 24.35 8.74
CA PRO A 48 1.94 25.73 9.25
C PRO A 48 0.58 26.17 9.80
N PHE A 49 -0.49 25.46 9.46
CA PHE A 49 -1.84 25.69 9.97
C PHE A 49 -2.18 24.78 11.15
N ASN A 50 -1.21 24.07 11.75
CA ASN A 50 -1.45 23.11 12.83
C ASN A 50 -2.54 22.08 12.45
N VAL A 51 -2.50 21.64 11.20
CA VAL A 51 -3.30 20.54 10.69
C VAL A 51 -2.38 19.34 10.52
N LYS A 52 -2.78 18.20 11.09
CA LYS A 52 -2.05 16.94 10.94
C LYS A 52 -2.65 16.10 9.83
N VAL A 53 -1.82 15.27 9.20
CA VAL A 53 -2.24 14.24 8.26
C VAL A 53 -1.60 12.94 8.70
N THR A 54 -2.42 11.89 8.88
CA THR A 54 -1.93 10.54 9.14
C THR A 54 -2.54 9.57 8.15
N ILE A 55 -1.69 8.79 7.50
CA ILE A 55 -2.05 7.67 6.64
C ILE A 55 -2.19 6.43 7.53
N VAL A 56 -3.35 5.79 7.49
CA VAL A 56 -3.65 4.58 8.27
C VAL A 56 -3.74 3.41 7.31
N GLN A 57 -2.89 2.41 7.55
CA GLN A 57 -2.62 1.31 6.62
C GLN A 57 -3.04 -0.02 7.26
N PRO A 58 -4.32 -0.38 7.19
CA PRO A 58 -4.77 -1.71 7.60
C PRO A 58 -4.30 -2.80 6.63
N ASN A 59 -4.44 -4.05 7.04
CA ASN A 59 -4.28 -5.18 6.15
C ASN A 59 -5.34 -5.17 5.04
N MET A 60 -5.02 -5.82 3.92
CA MET A 60 -5.83 -5.80 2.69
C MET A 60 -7.25 -6.37 2.91
N GLU A 61 -7.39 -7.37 3.77
CA GLU A 61 -8.65 -8.04 4.08
C GLU A 61 -9.70 -7.06 4.58
N VAL A 62 -9.29 -6.03 5.34
CA VAL A 62 -10.22 -5.01 5.83
C VAL A 62 -10.87 -4.29 4.65
N GLY A 63 -10.08 -3.83 3.67
CA GLY A 63 -10.60 -3.12 2.50
C GLY A 63 -11.43 -4.02 1.58
N VAL A 64 -10.99 -5.25 1.37
CA VAL A 64 -11.63 -6.21 0.45
C VAL A 64 -12.90 -6.82 1.05
N LEU A 65 -12.87 -7.26 2.30
CA LEU A 65 -13.96 -8.02 2.92
C LEU A 65 -15.00 -7.14 3.63
N SER A 66 -14.80 -5.82 3.69
CA SER A 66 -15.83 -4.88 4.18
C SER A 66 -16.54 -4.11 3.06
N ASN A 67 -16.10 -4.23 1.80
CA ASN A 67 -16.61 -3.43 0.70
C ASN A 67 -17.00 -4.30 -0.50
N LYS A 68 -17.78 -3.69 -1.41
CA LYS A 68 -18.02 -4.26 -2.74
C LYS A 68 -16.72 -4.33 -3.52
N VAL A 69 -16.40 -5.49 -4.06
CA VAL A 69 -15.26 -5.69 -4.97
C VAL A 69 -15.77 -5.71 -6.40
N VAL A 70 -15.15 -4.92 -7.28
CA VAL A 70 -15.50 -4.87 -8.71
C VAL A 70 -14.33 -5.43 -9.52
N PHE A 71 -14.63 -6.42 -10.34
CA PHE A 71 -13.69 -7.10 -11.20
C PHE A 71 -13.93 -6.69 -12.64
N ALA A 72 -12.86 -6.27 -13.33
CA ALA A 72 -12.89 -6.11 -14.79
C ALA A 72 -12.94 -7.48 -15.49
N PRO A 73 -13.30 -7.56 -16.78
CA PRO A 73 -13.15 -8.79 -17.56
C PRO A 73 -11.73 -9.34 -17.46
N GLN A 74 -11.58 -10.65 -17.26
CA GLN A 74 -10.27 -11.28 -17.17
C GLN A 74 -9.66 -11.41 -18.56
N LEU A 75 -8.40 -10.99 -18.68
CA LEU A 75 -7.63 -11.16 -19.92
C LEU A 75 -7.00 -12.57 -19.93
N PRO A 76 -6.96 -13.26 -21.09
CA PRO A 76 -6.41 -14.62 -21.19
C PRO A 76 -4.97 -14.76 -20.68
N GLN A 77 -4.13 -13.72 -20.81
CA GLN A 77 -2.73 -13.74 -20.37
C GLN A 77 -2.58 -13.74 -18.84
N TYR A 78 -3.63 -13.35 -18.12
CA TYR A 78 -3.71 -13.32 -16.66
C TYR A 78 -4.67 -14.39 -16.13
N ASP A 79 -5.03 -15.35 -16.96
CA ASP A 79 -5.71 -16.56 -16.54
C ASP A 79 -4.75 -17.45 -15.74
N SER A 80 -5.25 -18.06 -14.67
CA SER A 80 -4.43 -18.88 -13.76
C SER A 80 -4.00 -20.21 -14.38
N GLY A 81 -4.64 -20.64 -15.47
CA GLY A 81 -4.16 -21.74 -16.30
C GLY A 81 -2.88 -21.41 -17.07
N GLN A 82 -2.59 -20.12 -17.31
CA GLN A 82 -1.43 -19.65 -18.07
C GLN A 82 -0.39 -18.92 -17.20
N ASN A 83 -0.83 -18.19 -16.18
CA ASN A 83 0.02 -17.37 -15.33
C ASN A 83 0.25 -18.06 -13.98
N PRO A 84 1.51 -18.40 -13.62
CA PRO A 84 1.83 -19.05 -12.36
C PRO A 84 1.76 -18.12 -11.14
N ALA A 85 1.62 -16.80 -11.34
CA ALA A 85 1.45 -15.87 -10.25
C ALA A 85 0.12 -16.16 -9.53
N PRO A 86 0.08 -16.17 -8.19
CA PRO A 86 -1.17 -16.29 -7.45
C PRO A 86 -2.15 -15.22 -7.94
N GLY A 87 -3.32 -15.62 -8.42
CA GLY A 87 -4.35 -14.69 -8.86
C GLY A 87 -5.17 -14.20 -7.66
N PRO A 88 -5.01 -12.95 -7.18
CA PRO A 88 -5.92 -12.41 -6.17
C PRO A 88 -7.36 -12.50 -6.65
N ARG A 89 -7.61 -12.39 -7.96
CA ARG A 89 -8.93 -12.62 -8.54
C ARG A 89 -9.50 -13.97 -8.12
N ASP A 90 -8.78 -15.07 -8.29
CA ASP A 90 -9.27 -16.41 -7.95
C ASP A 90 -9.47 -16.58 -6.45
N ILE A 91 -8.52 -16.10 -5.66
CA ILE A 91 -8.63 -16.13 -4.19
C ILE A 91 -9.89 -15.38 -3.76
N LEU A 92 -10.10 -14.18 -4.30
CA LEU A 92 -11.24 -13.35 -3.95
C LEU A 92 -12.56 -13.87 -4.52
N CYS A 93 -12.58 -14.45 -5.73
CA CYS A 93 -13.77 -15.10 -6.27
C CYS A 93 -14.21 -16.31 -5.43
N ASN A 94 -13.28 -16.97 -4.75
CA ASN A 94 -13.57 -18.09 -3.85
C ASN A 94 -13.98 -17.65 -2.43
N VAL A 95 -13.58 -16.45 -2.01
CA VAL A 95 -13.83 -15.92 -0.65
C VAL A 95 -15.01 -14.94 -0.61
N VAL A 96 -15.30 -14.26 -1.72
CA VAL A 96 -16.29 -13.20 -1.81
C VAL A 96 -17.48 -13.69 -2.64
N GLY A 97 -18.68 -13.59 -2.06
CA GLY A 97 -19.93 -14.02 -2.68
C GLY A 97 -20.39 -13.11 -3.81
N TYR A 98 -21.46 -13.51 -4.48
CA TYR A 98 -22.08 -12.75 -5.55
C TYR A 98 -23.22 -11.87 -5.00
N HIS A 99 -23.64 -10.85 -5.76
CA HIS A 99 -24.81 -10.08 -5.34
C HIS A 99 -26.10 -10.94 -5.41
N PRO A 100 -27.05 -10.78 -4.47
CA PRO A 100 -28.32 -11.52 -4.48
C PRO A 100 -29.19 -11.26 -5.72
N GLU A 101 -28.99 -10.14 -6.41
CA GLU A 101 -29.81 -9.70 -7.56
C GLU A 101 -29.09 -9.84 -8.92
N GLU A 102 -27.94 -10.51 -9.00
CA GLU A 102 -27.25 -10.72 -10.29
C GLU A 102 -27.99 -11.75 -11.16
N GLU A 103 -28.34 -11.35 -12.39
CA GLU A 103 -29.06 -12.15 -13.39
C GLU A 103 -28.27 -13.40 -13.80
N LEU A 104 -28.95 -14.54 -13.78
CA LEU A 104 -28.50 -15.78 -14.39
C LEU A 104 -28.89 -15.76 -15.87
N ASP A 105 -28.08 -16.33 -16.74
CA ASP A 105 -28.49 -16.55 -18.14
C ASP A 105 -29.64 -17.58 -18.23
N GLU A 106 -30.20 -17.77 -19.42
CA GLU A 106 -31.33 -18.68 -19.65
C GLU A 106 -31.00 -20.15 -19.30
N SER A 107 -29.71 -20.50 -19.21
CA SER A 107 -29.20 -21.81 -18.76
C SER A 107 -29.04 -21.92 -17.24
N GLY A 108 -29.22 -20.82 -16.49
CA GLY A 108 -28.91 -20.77 -15.06
C GLY A 108 -27.41 -20.64 -14.76
N GLU A 109 -26.60 -20.41 -15.79
CA GLU A 109 -25.17 -20.11 -15.68
C GLU A 109 -24.96 -18.60 -15.52
N ARG A 110 -23.88 -18.22 -14.86
CA ARG A 110 -23.57 -16.82 -14.58
C ARG A 110 -22.73 -16.27 -15.72
N MET A 111 -23.15 -15.16 -16.33
CA MET A 111 -22.37 -14.52 -17.39
C MET A 111 -21.02 -14.03 -16.84
N GLU A 112 -19.93 -14.73 -17.18
CA GLU A 112 -18.56 -14.35 -16.80
C GLU A 112 -17.95 -13.29 -17.74
N GLU A 113 -18.59 -13.02 -18.87
CA GLU A 113 -18.15 -12.03 -19.85
C GLU A 113 -18.61 -10.61 -19.46
N GLY A 114 -17.89 -9.95 -18.55
CA GLY A 114 -18.23 -8.57 -18.18
C GLY A 114 -17.52 -7.99 -16.96
N ILE A 115 -17.94 -6.79 -16.56
CA ILE A 115 -17.61 -6.22 -15.24
C ILE A 115 -18.48 -6.92 -14.22
N VAL A 116 -17.84 -7.42 -13.17
CA VAL A 116 -18.43 -8.35 -12.21
C VAL A 116 -18.34 -7.76 -10.81
N SER A 117 -19.43 -7.73 -10.05
CA SER A 117 -19.43 -7.24 -8.67
C SER A 117 -19.56 -8.41 -7.68
N ARG A 118 -18.79 -8.36 -6.59
CA ARG A 118 -18.81 -9.37 -5.53
C ARG A 118 -18.95 -8.71 -4.18
N PHE A 119 -19.63 -9.37 -3.27
CA PHE A 119 -19.93 -8.90 -1.92
C PHE A 119 -19.50 -9.96 -0.89
N PRO A 120 -18.78 -9.55 0.16
CA PRO A 120 -18.40 -10.46 1.24
C PRO A 120 -19.64 -10.94 1.99
N GLU A 121 -19.78 -12.26 2.18
CA GLU A 121 -20.84 -12.87 2.99
C GLU A 121 -20.37 -13.03 4.44
N LEU A 122 -20.07 -11.92 5.11
CA LEU A 122 -19.66 -11.94 6.51
C LEU A 122 -20.86 -11.76 7.43
N SER A 123 -20.91 -12.54 8.50
CA SER A 123 -21.80 -12.24 9.63
C SER A 123 -21.42 -10.88 10.24
N THR A 124 -22.39 -10.20 10.86
CA THR A 124 -22.15 -8.91 11.52
C THR A 124 -21.02 -8.98 12.55
N GLU A 125 -20.95 -10.07 13.32
CA GLU A 125 -19.89 -10.29 14.31
C GLU A 125 -18.50 -10.42 13.65
N SER A 126 -18.41 -11.14 12.53
CA SER A 126 -17.16 -11.29 11.77
C SER A 126 -16.70 -9.98 11.13
N ALA A 127 -17.65 -9.21 10.58
CA ALA A 127 -17.39 -7.90 10.01
C ALA A 127 -16.91 -6.91 11.08
N ASP A 128 -17.57 -6.88 12.24
CA ASP A 128 -17.17 -6.04 13.38
C ASP A 128 -15.76 -6.39 13.84
N ARG A 129 -15.47 -7.68 14.03
CA ARG A 129 -14.14 -8.16 14.45
C ARG A 129 -13.06 -7.79 13.43
N LEU A 130 -13.37 -7.84 12.13
CA LEU A 130 -12.43 -7.49 11.06
C LEU A 130 -12.00 -6.02 11.13
N VAL A 131 -12.92 -5.10 11.42
CA VAL A 131 -12.62 -3.66 11.46
C VAL A 131 -12.16 -3.16 12.82
N LEU A 132 -12.41 -3.92 13.89
CA LEU A 132 -12.22 -3.48 15.28
C LEU A 132 -10.81 -2.98 15.58
N GLU A 133 -9.78 -3.69 15.10
CA GLU A 133 -8.38 -3.26 15.28
C GLU A 133 -8.10 -1.93 14.59
N THR A 134 -8.67 -1.71 13.40
CA THR A 134 -8.53 -0.46 12.65
C THR A 134 -9.27 0.68 13.35
N VAL A 135 -10.48 0.44 13.84
CA VAL A 135 -11.23 1.42 14.63
C VAL A 135 -10.46 1.80 15.89
N HIS A 136 -9.92 0.82 16.62
CA HIS A 136 -9.10 1.06 17.79
C HIS A 136 -7.89 1.94 17.45
N ALA A 137 -7.14 1.60 16.40
CA ALA A 137 -6.00 2.38 15.92
C ALA A 137 -6.39 3.83 15.58
N LEU A 138 -7.49 4.03 14.86
CA LEU A 138 -8.01 5.37 14.53
C LEU A 138 -8.34 6.19 15.80
N THR A 139 -8.99 5.57 16.78
CA THR A 139 -9.33 6.26 18.04
C THR A 139 -8.09 6.63 18.86
N ALA A 140 -7.03 5.80 18.82
CA ALA A 140 -5.79 6.04 19.55
C ALA A 140 -5.00 7.24 18.98
N ILE A 141 -5.00 7.41 17.66
CA ILE A 141 -4.21 8.46 16.98
C ILE A 141 -5.00 9.74 16.72
N GLY A 142 -6.32 9.67 16.60
CA GLY A 142 -7.15 10.79 16.12
C GLY A 142 -7.02 12.06 16.97
N GLY A 143 -6.95 11.92 18.29
CA GLY A 143 -6.78 13.02 19.24
C GLY A 143 -5.34 13.26 19.69
N HIS A 144 -4.36 12.53 19.15
CA HIS A 144 -2.99 12.62 19.61
C HIS A 144 -2.35 13.98 19.26
N GLU A 145 -1.55 14.53 20.16
CA GLU A 145 -0.92 15.84 19.94
C GLU A 145 0.09 15.79 18.79
N ASN A 146 0.86 14.70 18.75
CA ASN A 146 1.87 14.43 17.73
C ASN A 146 1.60 13.05 17.09
N PRO A 147 0.57 12.93 16.24
CA PRO A 147 0.24 11.66 15.62
C PRO A 147 1.33 11.26 14.61
N PRO A 148 1.52 9.96 14.35
CA PRO A 148 2.49 9.51 13.35
C PRO A 148 2.04 9.91 11.94
N ALA A 149 2.97 10.11 11.00
CA ALA A 149 2.61 10.34 9.60
C ALA A 149 1.98 9.09 8.94
N ARG A 150 2.45 7.90 9.34
CA ARG A 150 1.95 6.60 8.89
C ARG A 150 1.71 5.67 10.07
N HIS A 151 0.57 4.98 10.07
CA HIS A 151 0.23 4.01 11.10
C HIS A 151 -0.25 2.70 10.47
N ILE A 152 0.59 1.68 10.54
CA ILE A 152 0.27 0.33 10.06
C ILE A 152 -0.51 -0.40 11.15
N VAL A 153 -1.66 -0.96 10.78
CA VAL A 153 -2.55 -1.66 11.71
C VAL A 153 -2.41 -3.16 11.51
N GLY A 154 -2.27 -3.89 12.62
CA GLY A 154 -2.15 -5.34 12.62
C GLY A 154 -0.70 -5.81 12.66
N ASN A 155 -0.45 -6.88 13.42
CA ASN A 155 0.90 -7.41 13.64
C ASN A 155 1.56 -7.91 12.34
N GLU A 156 0.80 -8.60 11.51
CA GLU A 156 1.28 -9.14 10.23
C GLU A 156 1.69 -8.03 9.27
N GLY A 157 0.84 -7.02 9.08
CA GLY A 157 1.16 -5.86 8.24
C GLY A 157 2.42 -5.15 8.69
N VAL A 158 2.58 -4.95 10.01
CA VAL A 158 3.80 -4.35 10.59
C VAL A 158 5.04 -5.18 10.26
N GLN A 159 4.98 -6.50 10.41
CA GLN A 159 6.12 -7.37 10.15
C GLN A 159 6.48 -7.38 8.66
N ASN A 160 5.49 -7.54 7.78
CA ASN A 160 5.69 -7.56 6.33
C ASN A 160 6.32 -6.25 5.82
N VAL A 161 5.85 -5.10 6.31
CA VAL A 161 6.43 -3.81 5.91
C VAL A 161 7.85 -3.66 6.44
N LYS A 162 8.14 -4.07 7.68
CA LYS A 162 9.49 -4.06 8.22
C LYS A 162 10.45 -4.91 7.38
N ASP A 163 10.04 -6.11 7.01
CA ASP A 163 10.85 -7.01 6.19
C ASP A 163 11.08 -6.42 4.80
N LYS A 164 10.05 -5.84 4.17
CA LYS A 164 10.21 -5.15 2.88
C LYS A 164 11.18 -3.98 2.96
N LEU A 165 11.05 -3.11 3.97
CA LEU A 165 11.96 -1.97 4.16
C LEU A 165 13.39 -2.41 4.39
N LYS A 166 13.59 -3.51 5.13
CA LYS A 166 14.90 -4.12 5.33
C LYS A 166 15.50 -4.58 3.98
N THR A 167 14.75 -5.34 3.19
CA THR A 167 15.20 -5.78 1.86
C THR A 167 15.54 -4.62 0.94
N VAL A 168 14.72 -3.56 0.92
CA VAL A 168 15.01 -2.36 0.11
C VAL A 168 16.30 -1.67 0.57
N SER A 169 16.55 -1.63 1.88
CA SER A 169 17.80 -1.09 2.42
C SER A 169 19.00 -1.93 2.02
N GLU A 170 18.90 -3.27 2.07
CA GLU A 170 19.96 -4.19 1.65
C GLU A 170 20.25 -4.04 0.15
N GLU A 171 19.22 -3.98 -0.70
CA GLU A 171 19.35 -3.72 -2.13
C GLU A 171 20.04 -2.38 -2.42
N LEU A 172 19.77 -1.33 -1.64
CA LEU A 172 20.41 -0.03 -1.81
C LEU A 172 21.91 -0.08 -1.48
N GLU A 173 22.27 -0.77 -0.40
CA GLU A 173 23.67 -0.93 0.01
C GLU A 173 24.46 -1.80 -0.99
N ASP A 174 23.86 -2.88 -1.49
CA ASP A 174 24.48 -3.77 -2.48
C ASP A 174 24.85 -3.04 -3.79
N PHE A 175 24.10 -1.99 -4.13
CA PHE A 175 24.28 -1.20 -5.37
C PHE A 175 24.72 0.25 -5.11
N ILE A 176 25.29 0.55 -3.94
CA ILE A 176 25.66 1.92 -3.57
C ILE A 176 26.76 2.49 -4.49
N GLU A 177 27.78 1.71 -4.83
CA GLU A 177 28.87 2.16 -5.70
C GLU A 177 28.36 2.50 -7.10
N ALA A 178 27.50 1.66 -7.67
CA ALA A 178 26.86 1.90 -8.96
C ALA A 178 26.02 3.18 -8.94
N SER A 179 25.29 3.42 -7.85
CA SER A 179 24.49 4.64 -7.66
C SER A 179 25.37 5.89 -7.58
N LEU A 180 26.44 5.86 -6.78
CA LEU A 180 27.35 7.00 -6.58
C LEU A 180 28.22 7.32 -7.81
N SER A 181 28.43 6.35 -8.70
CA SER A 181 29.16 6.57 -9.96
C SER A 181 28.49 7.63 -10.86
N ALA A 182 27.18 7.82 -10.73
CA ALA A 182 26.40 8.78 -11.51
C ALA A 182 26.71 10.25 -11.15
N ASP A 183 27.30 10.52 -9.98
CA ASP A 183 27.63 11.88 -9.52
C ASP A 183 28.85 12.48 -10.24
N GLY A 184 29.51 11.71 -11.12
CA GLY A 184 30.67 12.16 -11.90
C GLY A 184 31.93 12.46 -11.08
N ALA A 185 31.91 12.20 -9.76
CA ALA A 185 32.95 12.60 -8.82
C ALA A 185 33.67 11.43 -8.12
N TYR A 186 33.39 10.17 -8.50
CA TYR A 186 34.06 9.02 -7.86
C TYR A 186 35.52 8.81 -8.29
N GLU A 187 36.04 9.62 -9.22
CA GLU A 187 37.43 9.51 -9.71
C GLU A 187 38.43 10.55 -9.14
N ARG A 188 38.17 11.22 -8.01
CA ARG A 188 39.12 12.26 -7.54
C ARG A 188 39.59 12.22 -6.09
N THR A 189 39.42 11.12 -5.37
CA THR A 189 39.92 11.02 -3.97
C THR A 189 40.89 9.88 -3.68
N GLU A 190 41.05 8.88 -4.55
CA GLU A 190 42.09 7.86 -4.36
C GLU A 190 43.38 8.15 -5.12
N ALA A 191 43.31 8.84 -6.27
CA ALA A 191 44.50 9.25 -7.04
C ALA A 191 45.35 10.31 -6.31
N SER A 192 44.77 11.15 -5.44
CA SER A 192 45.52 12.19 -4.71
C SER A 192 46.22 11.70 -3.44
N ARG A 193 46.00 10.43 -3.04
CA ARG A 193 46.57 9.87 -1.81
C ARG A 193 47.81 8.99 -2.06
N GLY A 194 48.11 8.68 -3.32
CA GLY A 194 49.28 7.89 -3.74
C GLY A 194 50.52 8.68 -4.17
N GLU A 195 50.39 9.95 -4.58
CA GLU A 195 51.52 10.71 -5.17
C GLU A 195 52.30 11.60 -4.18
N SER A 196 51.91 11.64 -2.89
CA SER A 196 52.54 12.54 -1.91
C SER A 196 53.63 11.90 -1.04
N VAL A 197 53.97 10.61 -1.23
CA VAL A 197 54.94 9.89 -0.35
C VAL A 197 56.27 9.57 -1.05
N GLU A 198 56.41 9.73 -2.37
CA GLU A 198 57.64 9.36 -3.10
C GLU A 198 58.52 10.56 -3.55
N LYS A 199 58.38 11.72 -2.91
CA LYS A 199 59.28 12.88 -3.09
C LYS A 199 59.62 13.58 -1.78
N ALA A 200 59.99 12.83 -0.75
CA ALA A 200 60.80 13.32 0.36
C ALA A 200 61.25 12.11 1.17
N THR A 201 62.39 11.48 0.82
CA THR A 201 63.61 11.31 1.63
C THR A 201 64.60 10.48 0.83
#